data_AF-A0A0P1AHH2-F1
#
_entry.id   AF-A0A0P1AHH2-F1
#
_cell.length_a   1.000
_cell.length_b   1.000
_cell.length_c   1.000
_cell.angle_alpha   90.00
_cell.angle_beta   90.00
_cell.angle_gamma   90.00
#
_symmetry.space_group_name_H-M   'P 1'
#
loop_
_entity.id
_entity.type
_entity.pdbx_description
1 polymer ?
#
loop_
_entity_poly.entity_id
_entity_poly.type
_entity_poly.pdbx_seq_one_letter_code
_entity_poly.pdbx_strand_id
1 'polypeptide(L)'
;MLLDFTKPDILENDDFKRLVKYEVLWNFSRYHSSIQDTPVWKTLKTRAKTDKGTLIERLKQATIVKATTPWQVRKVIEYYSTEEDYLIISAWADYVSTLDFQPLDSNVATIFVTIYTASELDSLFENVFHILEADEEDGAIRYPLLNSVTDAEQKLATLTNSLFNEILRF
;
A
#
# COMPACT_ATOMS: atom_id res chain seq x y z
N MET A 1 3.88 21.24 -8.12
CA MET A 1 4.72 20.75 -9.23
C MET A 1 3.95 19.65 -9.96
N LEU A 2 4.09 19.50 -11.29
CA LEU A 2 3.34 18.51 -12.07
C LEU A 2 4.12 17.18 -12.11
N LEU A 3 3.58 16.09 -11.55
CA LEU A 3 4.19 14.76 -11.64
C LEU A 3 4.04 14.23 -13.07
N ASP A 4 5.15 13.85 -13.69
CA ASP A 4 5.18 13.24 -15.02
C ASP A 4 5.49 11.75 -14.91
N PHE A 5 4.43 10.94 -14.96
CA PHE A 5 4.50 9.49 -14.85
C PHE A 5 5.24 8.81 -16.02
N THR A 6 5.49 9.52 -17.13
CA THR A 6 6.20 8.96 -18.29
C THR A 6 7.72 8.98 -18.11
N LYS A 7 8.22 9.74 -17.15
CA LYS A 7 9.66 9.85 -16.91
C LYS A 7 10.24 8.57 -16.30
N PRO A 8 11.38 8.07 -16.81
CA PRO A 8 12.01 6.86 -16.28
C PRO A 8 12.40 6.94 -14.81
N ASP A 9 12.75 8.13 -14.32
CA ASP A 9 13.20 8.44 -12.96
C ASP A 9 12.07 8.87 -12.02
N ILE A 10 10.80 8.72 -12.40
CA ILE A 10 9.66 9.12 -11.56
C ILE A 10 9.67 8.47 -10.17
N LEU A 11 10.20 7.25 -10.06
CA LEU A 11 10.31 6.50 -8.79
C LEU A 11 11.35 7.10 -7.83
N GLU A 12 12.30 7.88 -8.33
CA GLU A 12 13.31 8.58 -7.54
C GLU A 12 12.80 9.94 -7.06
N ASN A 13 11.76 10.47 -7.70
CA ASN A 13 11.20 11.80 -7.43
C ASN A 13 10.56 11.89 -6.03
N ASP A 14 10.97 12.88 -5.24
CA ASP A 14 10.47 13.06 -3.87
C ASP A 14 8.99 13.41 -3.78
N ASP A 15 8.44 14.14 -4.76
CA ASP A 15 7.01 14.45 -4.78
C ASP A 15 6.18 13.20 -5.14
N PHE A 16 6.70 12.30 -5.98
CA PHE A 16 6.07 11.00 -6.23
C PHE A 16 6.06 10.16 -4.96
N LYS A 17 7.20 10.06 -4.25
CA LYS A 17 7.29 9.35 -2.98
C LYS A 17 6.34 9.95 -1.92
N ARG A 18 6.20 11.27 -1.88
CA ARG A 18 5.22 11.95 -1.02
C ARG A 18 3.79 11.58 -1.39
N LEU A 19 3.45 11.55 -2.68
CA LEU A 19 2.12 11.13 -3.15
C LEU A 19 1.78 9.72 -2.67
N VAL A 20 2.70 8.76 -2.80
CA VAL A 20 2.52 7.38 -2.31
C VAL A 20 2.30 7.34 -0.79
N LYS A 21 3.01 8.17 -0.02
CA LYS A 21 2.79 8.28 1.43
C LYS A 21 1.45 8.93 1.78
N TYR A 22 1.02 9.94 1.02
CA TYR A 22 -0.27 10.60 1.21
C TYR A 22 -1.44 9.67 0.92
N GLU A 23 -1.30 8.78 -0.06
CA GLU A 23 -2.30 7.75 -0.36
C GLU A 23 -2.61 6.88 0.87
N VAL A 24 -1.59 6.47 1.64
CA VAL A 24 -1.79 5.71 2.88
C VAL A 24 -2.68 6.48 3.86
N LEU A 25 -2.34 7.74 4.16
CA LEU A 25 -3.15 8.57 5.06
C LEU A 25 -4.56 8.78 4.54
N TRP A 26 -4.69 9.09 3.24
CA TRP A 26 -5.96 9.34 2.61
C TRP A 26 -6.87 8.12 2.72
N ASN A 27 -6.37 6.94 2.32
CA ASN A 27 -7.14 5.70 2.34
C ASN A 27 -7.55 5.29 3.75
N PHE A 28 -6.69 5.43 4.77
CA PHE A 28 -7.11 5.17 6.15
C PHE A 28 -8.12 6.21 6.67
N SER A 29 -7.94 7.49 6.37
CA SER A 29 -8.89 8.54 6.79
C SER A 29 -10.26 8.40 6.15
N ARG A 30 -10.34 7.67 5.04
CA ARG A 30 -11.54 7.50 4.22
C ARG A 30 -11.94 6.04 4.05
N TYR A 31 -11.37 5.13 4.84
CA TYR A 31 -11.58 3.69 4.73
C TYR A 31 -13.06 3.32 4.80
N HIS A 32 -13.84 4.05 5.62
CA HIS A 32 -15.29 3.90 5.76
C HIS A 32 -16.14 4.83 4.86
N SER A 33 -15.52 5.54 3.93
CA SER A 33 -16.23 6.44 3.02
C SER A 33 -16.55 5.74 1.70
N SER A 34 -17.62 6.16 1.04
CA SER A 34 -17.94 5.69 -0.33
C SER A 34 -17.00 6.24 -1.40
N ILE A 35 -16.07 7.14 -1.04
CA ILE A 35 -15.14 7.76 -1.98
C ILE A 35 -13.91 6.87 -2.07
N GLN A 36 -13.79 6.18 -3.21
CA GLN A 36 -12.65 5.32 -3.52
C GLN A 36 -11.63 6.08 -4.34
N ASP A 37 -10.37 6.00 -3.94
CA ASP A 37 -9.26 6.49 -4.75
C ASP A 37 -8.63 5.33 -5.54
N THR A 38 -7.98 5.66 -6.66
CA THR A 38 -7.25 4.69 -7.46
C THR A 38 -5.83 4.57 -6.94
N PRO A 39 -5.36 3.37 -6.56
CA PRO A 39 -3.99 3.17 -6.11
C PRO A 39 -2.95 3.78 -7.06
N VAL A 40 -1.96 4.50 -6.53
CA VAL A 40 -0.93 5.23 -7.29
C VAL A 40 -0.21 4.30 -8.26
N TRP A 41 0.03 3.04 -7.89
CA TRP A 41 0.66 2.06 -8.77
C TRP A 41 -0.18 1.72 -10.01
N LYS A 42 -1.52 1.70 -9.90
CA LYS A 42 -2.42 1.48 -11.06
C LYS A 42 -2.35 2.68 -12.00
N THR A 43 -2.26 3.88 -11.44
CA THR A 43 -2.03 5.10 -12.21
C THR A 43 -0.66 5.06 -12.90
N LEU A 44 0.39 4.65 -12.20
CA LEU A 44 1.73 4.48 -12.76
C LEU A 44 1.75 3.44 -13.88
N LYS A 45 1.20 2.24 -13.65
CA LYS A 45 1.07 1.16 -14.64
C LYS A 45 0.39 1.66 -15.92
N THR A 46 -0.67 2.44 -15.78
CA THR A 46 -1.45 2.96 -16.92
C THR A 46 -0.73 4.10 -17.64
N ARG A 47 -0.06 5.00 -16.90
CA ARG A 47 0.49 6.25 -17.45
C ARG A 47 1.96 6.20 -17.83
N ALA A 48 2.73 5.23 -17.35
CA ALA A 48 4.17 5.18 -17.59
C ALA A 48 4.57 4.94 -19.06
N LYS A 49 3.60 4.60 -19.93
CA LYS A 49 3.81 4.34 -21.37
C LYS A 49 5.01 3.42 -21.65
N THR A 50 5.26 2.48 -20.74
CA THR A 50 6.36 1.52 -20.78
C THR A 50 5.78 0.12 -20.69
N ASP A 51 6.48 -0.88 -21.22
CA ASP A 51 6.07 -2.26 -21.03
C ASP A 51 6.24 -2.67 -19.55
N LYS A 52 5.49 -3.70 -19.16
CA LYS A 52 5.42 -4.21 -17.80
C LYS A 52 6.77 -4.71 -17.28
N GLY A 53 7.57 -5.37 -18.11
CA GLY A 53 8.88 -5.89 -17.73
C GLY A 53 9.83 -4.76 -17.35
N THR A 54 9.88 -3.72 -18.18
CA THR A 54 10.66 -2.51 -17.90
C THR A 54 10.21 -1.81 -16.62
N LEU A 55 8.90 -1.72 -16.36
CA LEU A 55 8.39 -1.11 -15.11
C LEU A 55 8.80 -1.91 -13.87
N ILE A 56 8.77 -3.24 -13.94
CA ILE A 56 9.23 -4.12 -12.86
C ILE A 56 10.72 -3.89 -12.57
N GLU A 57 11.56 -3.83 -13.60
CA GLU A 57 12.99 -3.60 -13.42
C GLU A 57 13.28 -2.21 -12.84
N ARG A 58 12.53 -1.18 -13.24
CA ARG A 58 12.63 0.16 -12.64
C ARG A 58 12.26 0.16 -11.16
N LEU A 59 11.19 -0.55 -10.77
CA LEU A 59 10.82 -0.70 -9.36
C LEU A 59 11.91 -1.39 -8.55
N LYS A 60 12.50 -2.46 -9.08
CA LYS A 60 13.62 -3.17 -8.43
C LYS A 60 14.84 -2.27 -8.29
N GLN A 61 15.21 -1.51 -9.32
CA GLN A 61 16.33 -0.58 -9.28
C GLN A 61 16.13 0.55 -8.26
N ALA A 62 14.90 1.08 -8.16
CA ALA A 62 14.55 2.09 -7.17
C ALA A 62 14.52 1.55 -5.72
N THR A 63 14.44 0.23 -5.55
CA THR A 63 14.47 -0.46 -4.25
C THR A 63 15.92 -0.69 -3.82
N ILE A 64 16.60 0.37 -3.38
CA ILE A 64 18.06 0.40 -3.15
C ILE A 64 18.50 -0.42 -1.91
N VAL A 65 17.61 -0.57 -0.93
CA VAL A 65 17.85 -1.35 0.30
C VAL A 65 17.04 -2.64 0.28
N LYS A 66 17.46 -3.64 1.06
CA LYS A 66 16.73 -4.90 1.18
C LYS A 66 15.33 -4.62 1.73
N ALA A 67 14.32 -4.72 0.87
CA ALA A 67 12.92 -4.57 1.26
C ALA A 67 12.57 -5.64 2.31
N THR A 68 11.88 -5.21 3.37
CA THR A 68 11.42 -6.10 4.45
C THR A 68 9.90 -6.21 4.40
N THR A 69 9.36 -6.47 3.20
CA THR A 69 7.93 -6.66 2.99
C THR A 69 7.43 -7.83 3.86
N PRO A 70 6.41 -7.63 4.72
CA PRO A 70 5.88 -8.71 5.55
C PRO A 70 5.47 -9.92 4.71
N TRP A 71 5.79 -11.13 5.17
CA TRP A 71 5.51 -12.35 4.40
C TRP A 71 4.00 -12.55 4.17
N GLN A 72 3.14 -12.05 5.07
CA GLN A 72 1.68 -12.06 4.89
C GLN A 72 1.25 -11.29 3.64
N VAL A 73 1.90 -10.16 3.35
CA VAL A 73 1.62 -9.38 2.14
C VAL A 73 1.93 -10.21 0.91
N ARG A 74 3.06 -10.92 0.90
CA ARG A 74 3.45 -11.80 -0.21
C ARG A 74 2.45 -12.92 -0.45
N LYS A 75 2.03 -13.60 0.62
CA LYS A 75 1.05 -14.69 0.56
C LYS A 75 -0.30 -14.23 -0.01
N VAL A 76 -0.76 -13.06 0.40
CA VAL A 76 -2.01 -12.49 -0.12
C VAL A 76 -1.87 -12.11 -1.60
N ILE A 77 -0.76 -11.47 -2.01
CA ILE A 77 -0.53 -11.14 -3.42
C ILE A 77 -0.50 -12.41 -4.28
N GLU A 78 0.16 -13.47 -3.80
CA GLU A 78 0.24 -14.77 -4.47
C GLU A 78 -1.14 -15.42 -4.67
N TYR A 79 -2.02 -15.31 -3.68
CA TYR A 79 -3.34 -15.93 -3.73
C TYR A 79 -4.35 -15.15 -4.61
N TYR A 80 -4.29 -13.81 -4.58
CA TYR A 80 -5.33 -12.95 -5.16
C TYR A 80 -4.94 -12.27 -6.47
N SER A 81 -3.66 -12.27 -6.84
CA SER A 81 -3.22 -11.65 -8.09
C SER A 81 -3.18 -12.69 -9.21
N THR A 82 -3.48 -12.26 -10.44
CA THR A 82 -3.15 -13.06 -11.62
C THR A 82 -1.62 -13.27 -11.69
N GLU A 83 -1.15 -14.33 -12.34
CA GLU A 83 0.30 -14.53 -12.56
C GLU A 83 0.94 -13.30 -13.21
N GLU A 84 0.18 -12.62 -14.07
CA GLU A 84 0.59 -11.37 -14.67
C GLU A 84 0.77 -10.29 -13.58
N ASP A 85 -0.24 -9.96 -12.81
CA ASP A 85 -0.14 -8.85 -11.85
C ASP A 85 0.72 -9.16 -10.62
N TYR A 86 0.90 -10.43 -10.28
CA TYR A 86 1.74 -10.88 -9.17
C TYR A 86 3.14 -10.24 -9.16
N LEU A 87 3.85 -10.27 -10.30
CA LEU A 87 5.22 -9.79 -10.38
C LEU A 87 5.35 -8.28 -10.17
N ILE A 88 4.42 -7.51 -10.75
CA ILE A 88 4.46 -6.03 -10.66
C ILE A 88 3.97 -5.55 -9.29
N ILE A 89 2.92 -6.16 -8.75
CA ILE A 89 2.43 -5.85 -7.39
C ILE A 89 3.50 -6.22 -6.35
N SER A 90 4.18 -7.35 -6.55
CA SER A 90 5.30 -7.76 -5.70
C SER A 90 6.46 -6.76 -5.72
N ALA A 91 6.85 -6.28 -6.90
CA ALA A 91 7.89 -5.26 -7.01
C ALA A 91 7.45 -3.91 -6.41
N TRP A 92 6.17 -3.57 -6.54
CA TRP A 92 5.59 -2.38 -5.92
C TRP A 92 5.60 -2.45 -4.39
N ALA A 93 5.18 -3.58 -3.82
CA ALA A 93 5.18 -3.79 -2.37
C ALA A 93 6.59 -3.65 -1.77
N ASP A 94 7.61 -4.14 -2.48
CA ASP A 94 9.00 -3.94 -2.08
C ASP A 94 9.43 -2.48 -2.12
N TYR A 95 9.13 -1.79 -3.22
CA TYR A 95 9.43 -0.37 -3.35
C TYR A 95 8.80 0.45 -2.22
N VAL A 96 7.50 0.28 -1.97
CA VAL A 96 6.77 1.00 -0.90
C VAL A 96 7.36 0.72 0.49
N SER A 97 7.77 -0.54 0.74
CA SER A 97 8.37 -0.95 2.01
C SER A 97 9.73 -0.30 2.29
N THR A 98 10.37 0.29 1.27
CA THR A 98 11.65 1.02 1.41
C THR A 98 11.50 2.53 1.50
N LEU A 99 10.28 3.07 1.35
CA LEU A 99 10.05 4.50 1.46
C LEU A 99 10.16 4.94 2.93
N ASP A 100 11.19 5.73 3.25
CA ASP A 100 11.41 6.27 4.59
C ASP A 100 10.18 7.04 5.11
N PHE A 101 9.91 7.01 6.42
CA PHE A 101 8.87 7.83 7.06
C PHE A 101 7.46 7.66 6.45
N GLN A 102 6.92 6.44 6.53
CA GLN A 102 5.49 6.23 6.30
C GLN A 102 4.70 6.90 7.44
N PRO A 103 3.68 7.72 7.15
CA PRO A 103 2.98 8.49 8.17
C PRO A 103 2.27 7.63 9.23
N LEU A 104 1.97 6.36 8.92
CA LEU A 104 1.37 5.39 9.85
C LEU A 104 2.32 4.19 10.14
N ASP A 105 3.62 4.35 9.85
CA ASP A 105 4.61 3.28 9.70
C ASP A 105 4.29 2.30 8.55
N SER A 106 5.26 1.43 8.23
CA SER A 106 5.05 0.38 7.24
C SER A 106 4.61 -0.91 7.93
N ASN A 107 3.37 -1.33 7.72
CA ASN A 107 2.80 -2.59 8.19
C ASN A 107 1.99 -3.28 7.07
N VAL A 108 1.40 -4.44 7.38
CA VAL A 108 0.64 -5.24 6.40
C VAL A 108 -0.49 -4.41 5.77
N ALA A 109 -1.25 -3.67 6.59
CA ALA A 109 -2.41 -2.92 6.15
C ALA A 109 -2.01 -1.68 5.33
N THR A 110 -0.98 -0.94 5.75
CA THR A 110 -0.50 0.24 5.01
C THR A 110 0.07 -0.12 3.65
N ILE A 111 0.65 -1.31 3.47
CA ILE A 111 1.08 -1.77 2.15
C ILE A 111 -0.13 -2.13 1.29
N PHE A 112 -1.12 -2.86 1.83
CA PHE A 112 -2.30 -3.26 1.07
C PHE A 112 -3.14 -2.09 0.55
N VAL A 113 -3.28 -1.00 1.30
CA VAL A 113 -3.99 0.20 0.82
C VAL A 113 -3.26 0.93 -0.32
N THR A 114 -1.98 0.63 -0.55
CA THR A 114 -1.26 1.12 -1.74
C THR A 114 -1.38 0.20 -2.95
N ILE A 115 -2.05 -0.96 -2.80
CA ILE A 115 -2.20 -1.98 -3.85
C ILE A 115 -3.67 -2.07 -4.28
N TYR A 116 -4.59 -2.10 -3.33
CA TYR A 116 -5.99 -2.40 -3.56
C TYR A 116 -6.85 -1.18 -3.23
N THR A 117 -7.96 -1.01 -3.96
CA THR A 117 -9.02 -0.08 -3.57
C THR A 117 -9.72 -0.57 -2.30
N ALA A 118 -10.45 0.29 -1.60
CA ALA A 118 -11.23 -0.12 -0.43
C ALA A 118 -12.20 -1.29 -0.73
N SER A 119 -12.87 -1.26 -1.88
CA SER A 119 -13.77 -2.36 -2.32
C SER A 119 -13.03 -3.67 -2.60
N GLU A 120 -11.84 -3.60 -3.19
CA GLU A 120 -10.99 -4.77 -3.43
C GLU A 120 -10.47 -5.33 -2.11
N LEU A 121 -10.15 -4.46 -1.13
CA LEU A 121 -9.78 -4.88 0.22
C LEU A 121 -10.93 -5.54 0.95
N ASP A 122 -12.13 -4.96 0.91
CA ASP A 122 -13.31 -5.56 1.56
C ASP A 122 -13.62 -6.93 0.95
N SER A 123 -13.54 -7.05 -0.39
CA SER A 123 -13.72 -8.34 -1.08
C SER A 123 -12.61 -9.33 -0.72
N LEU A 124 -11.37 -8.86 -0.60
CA LEU A 124 -10.23 -9.68 -0.18
C LEU A 124 -10.40 -10.13 1.26
N PHE A 125 -10.85 -9.26 2.14
CA PHE A 125 -11.13 -9.57 3.53
C PHE A 125 -12.27 -10.57 3.64
N GLU A 126 -13.40 -10.37 2.95
CA GLU A 126 -14.50 -11.33 2.89
C GLU A 126 -14.05 -12.69 2.36
N ASN A 127 -13.26 -12.74 1.28
CA ASN A 127 -12.75 -14.00 0.73
C ASN A 127 -11.75 -14.67 1.68
N VAL A 128 -10.84 -13.90 2.28
CA VAL A 128 -9.97 -14.37 3.35
C VAL A 128 -10.87 -14.96 4.45
N PHE A 129 -11.86 -14.22 4.97
CA PHE A 129 -12.81 -14.71 6.00
C PHE A 129 -13.60 -15.96 5.60
N HIS A 130 -13.96 -16.12 4.33
CA HIS A 130 -14.72 -17.28 3.83
C HIS A 130 -13.86 -18.52 3.58
N ILE A 131 -12.58 -18.36 3.25
CA ILE A 131 -11.62 -19.47 3.11
C ILE A 131 -11.09 -19.91 4.50
N LEU A 132 -11.18 -19.03 5.51
CA LEU A 132 -10.59 -19.14 6.85
C LEU A 132 -11.26 -20.08 7.86
N GLU A 133 -12.15 -20.99 7.44
CA GLU A 133 -12.68 -22.04 8.33
C GLU A 133 -11.94 -23.38 8.22
N ALA A 134 -10.89 -23.50 7.38
CA ALA A 134 -10.36 -24.81 6.97
C ALA A 134 -8.91 -25.18 7.38
N ASP A 135 -7.99 -24.27 7.75
CA ASP A 135 -6.59 -24.64 8.07
C ASP A 135 -5.87 -23.74 9.11
N GLU A 136 -4.89 -24.30 9.84
CA GLU A 136 -4.15 -23.64 10.96
C GLU A 136 -3.14 -22.58 10.48
N GLU A 137 -2.56 -22.72 9.28
CA GLU A 137 -1.62 -21.72 8.71
C GLU A 137 -2.32 -20.38 8.40
N ASP A 138 -3.64 -20.36 8.26
CA ASP A 138 -4.36 -19.20 7.73
C ASP A 138 -4.74 -18.19 8.82
N GLY A 139 -4.83 -18.61 10.08
CA GLY A 139 -4.87 -17.71 11.25
C GLY A 139 -3.65 -16.77 11.31
N ALA A 140 -2.53 -17.18 10.70
CA ALA A 140 -1.30 -16.40 10.66
C ALA A 140 -1.33 -15.21 9.68
N ILE A 141 -2.37 -15.06 8.86
CA ILE A 141 -2.60 -13.87 8.02
C ILE A 141 -3.70 -12.98 8.60
N ARG A 142 -4.81 -13.58 9.04
CA ARG A 142 -6.00 -12.87 9.54
C ARG A 142 -5.68 -11.93 10.71
N TYR A 143 -5.08 -12.47 11.79
CA TYR A 143 -4.84 -11.68 13.00
C TYR A 143 -3.79 -10.60 12.80
N PRO A 144 -2.64 -10.85 12.13
CA PRO A 144 -1.67 -9.78 11.85
C PRO A 144 -2.24 -8.64 11.01
N LEU A 145 -3.12 -8.94 10.06
CA LEU A 145 -3.80 -7.93 9.26
C LEU A 145 -4.75 -7.09 10.10
N LEU A 146 -5.64 -7.72 10.89
CA LEU A 146 -6.57 -7.01 11.77
C LEU A 146 -5.81 -6.11 12.77
N ASN A 147 -4.75 -6.64 13.39
CA ASN A 147 -3.90 -5.87 14.30
C ASN A 147 -3.22 -4.69 13.59
N SER A 148 -2.78 -4.88 12.34
CA SER A 148 -2.16 -3.81 11.54
C SER A 148 -3.15 -2.71 11.17
N VAL A 149 -4.41 -3.06 10.88
CA VAL A 149 -5.49 -2.08 10.63
C VAL A 149 -5.76 -1.29 11.90
N THR A 150 -5.98 -1.96 13.04
CA THR A 150 -6.23 -1.31 14.32
C THR A 150 -5.07 -0.39 14.74
N ASP A 151 -3.82 -0.83 14.56
CA ASP A 151 -2.63 -0.02 14.82
C ASP A 151 -2.60 1.25 13.95
N ALA A 152 -2.87 1.13 12.65
CA ALA A 152 -2.88 2.25 11.72
C ALA A 152 -4.01 3.26 12.06
N GLU A 153 -5.20 2.79 12.42
CA GLU A 153 -6.31 3.64 12.86
C GLU A 153 -5.99 4.40 14.15
N GLN A 154 -5.39 3.73 15.14
CA GLN A 154 -4.97 4.36 16.40
C GLN A 154 -3.90 5.44 16.17
N LYS A 155 -2.93 5.17 15.31
CA LYS A 155 -1.92 6.15 14.90
C LYS A 155 -2.52 7.35 14.19
N LEU A 156 -3.45 7.12 13.26
CA LEU A 156 -4.16 8.19 12.56
C LEU A 156 -4.94 9.08 13.54
N ALA A 157 -5.65 8.48 14.49
CA ALA A 157 -6.37 9.22 15.54
C ALA A 157 -5.41 10.08 16.38
N THR A 158 -4.24 9.53 16.74
CA THR A 158 -3.21 10.24 17.51
C THR A 158 -2.65 11.44 16.73
N LEU A 159 -2.33 11.25 15.44
CA LEU A 159 -1.85 12.32 14.56
C LEU A 159 -2.88 13.45 14.41
N THR A 160 -4.15 13.09 14.20
CA THR A 160 -5.24 14.04 14.04
C THR A 160 -5.45 14.87 15.31
N ASN A 161 -5.44 14.23 16.48
CA ASN A 161 -5.56 14.90 17.77
C ASN A 161 -4.36 15.82 18.06
N SER A 162 -3.14 15.40 17.70
CA SER A 162 -1.95 16.24 17.84
C SER A 162 -2.04 17.51 17.00
N LEU A 163 -2.40 17.38 15.72
CA LEU A 163 -2.58 18.51 14.80
C LEU A 163 -3.67 19.47 15.27
N PHE A 164 -4.80 18.93 15.75
CA PHE A 164 -5.88 19.76 16.27
C PHE A 164 -5.46 20.56 17.52
N ASN A 165 -4.72 19.92 18.44
CA ASN A 165 -4.21 20.58 19.64
C ASN A 165 -3.13 21.64 19.33
N GLU A 166 -2.35 21.46 18.27
CA GLU A 166 -1.40 22.49 17.81
C GLU A 166 -2.12 23.70 17.23
N ILE A 167 -3.17 23.49 16.42
CA ILE A 167 -3.97 24.58 15.85
C ILE A 167 -4.67 25.39 16.95
N LEU A 168 -5.17 24.75 18.00
CA LEU A 168 -5.83 25.43 19.13
C LEU A 168 -4.87 26.20 20.07
N ARG A 169 -3.56 26.01 19.94
CA ARG A 169 -2.54 26.75 20.72
C ARG A 169 -2.14 28.08 20.06
N PHE A 170 -2.64 28.37 18.87
CA PHE A 170 -2.50 29.64 18.15
C PHE A 170 -3.79 30.45 18.19
#